data_AF-A0A1V5R1Q1-F1
#
_entry.id   AF-A0A1V5R1Q1-F1
#
_cell.length_a   1.000
_cell.length_b   1.000
_cell.length_c   1.000
_cell.angle_alpha   90.00
_cell.angle_beta   90.00
_cell.angle_gamma   90.00
#
_symmetry.space_group_name_H-M   'P 1'
#
loop_
_entity.id
_entity.type
_entity.pdbx_description
1 polymer ?
#
loop_
_entity_poly.entity_id
_entity_poly.type
_entity_poly.pdbx_seq_one_letter_code
_entity_poly.pdbx_strand_id
1 'polypeptide(L)'
;MNFKQIFILLFFLGHSSIYCNITETRKQELNIEISSRWLNLSTMGDEIAKQEKIVDSILADAIIIGKKYASSLSEKERKQYAEELIAFGQQSKEAFDSSDCNLLFQQILNDNVNKSPMARMKFAIIRRTIAVGILMVLQETFKEYLNETLKLMSELKQLEKMKL
;
A
#
# COMPACT_ATOMS: atom_id res chain seq x y z
N MET A 1 -36.98 56.23 6.07
CA MET A 1 -36.20 54.99 6.32
C MET A 1 -34.83 55.40 6.81
N ASN A 2 -34.44 55.06 8.04
CA ASN A 2 -33.20 55.61 8.65
C ASN A 2 -31.95 54.84 8.19
N PHE A 3 -30.80 55.51 8.07
CA PHE A 3 -29.54 54.91 7.60
C PHE A 3 -29.10 53.68 8.41
N LYS A 4 -29.41 53.64 9.71
CA LYS A 4 -29.23 52.45 10.57
C LYS A 4 -30.03 51.22 10.10
N GLN A 5 -31.23 51.41 9.58
CA GLN A 5 -32.06 50.32 9.06
C GLN A 5 -31.54 49.81 7.71
N ILE A 6 -31.02 50.71 6.86
CA ILE A 6 -30.36 50.36 5.60
C ILE A 6 -29.07 49.57 5.87
N PHE A 7 -28.28 49.97 6.87
CA PHE A 7 -27.05 49.27 7.25
C PHE A 7 -27.33 47.87 7.83
N ILE A 8 -28.37 47.73 8.67
CA ILE A 8 -28.82 46.42 9.17
C ILE A 8 -29.34 45.56 8.01
N LEU A 9 -30.12 46.11 7.08
CA LEU A 9 -30.59 45.36 5.90
C LEU A 9 -29.43 44.89 5.01
N LEU A 10 -28.44 45.75 4.76
CA LEU A 10 -27.23 45.42 3.99
C LEU A 10 -26.33 44.41 4.72
N PHE A 11 -26.26 44.48 6.05
CA PHE A 11 -25.53 43.52 6.87
C PHE A 11 -26.22 42.14 6.88
N PHE A 12 -27.56 42.08 6.91
CA PHE A 12 -28.33 40.84 6.80
C PHE A 12 -28.32 40.23 5.39
N LEU A 13 -28.39 41.06 4.33
CA LEU A 13 -28.26 40.63 2.94
C LEU A 13 -26.83 40.17 2.61
N GLY A 14 -25.82 40.79 3.24
CA GLY A 14 -24.43 40.36 3.20
C GLY A 14 -24.20 39.04 3.94
N HIS A 15 -24.80 38.84 5.12
CA HIS A 15 -24.64 37.57 5.84
C HIS A 15 -25.29 36.37 5.14
N SER A 16 -26.49 36.50 4.56
CA SER A 16 -27.12 35.38 3.83
C SER A 16 -26.33 34.96 2.58
N SER A 17 -25.56 35.87 1.98
CA SER A 17 -24.72 35.59 0.79
C SER A 17 -23.29 35.16 1.12
N ILE A 18 -22.73 35.55 2.27
CA ILE A 18 -21.40 35.12 2.73
C ILE A 18 -21.40 33.65 3.19
N TYR A 19 -22.42 33.19 3.92
CA TYR A 19 -22.53 31.78 4.31
C TYR A 19 -22.78 30.86 3.11
N CYS A 20 -23.53 31.35 2.11
CA CYS A 20 -23.75 30.66 0.84
C CYS A 20 -22.43 30.54 0.05
N ASN A 21 -21.63 31.61 -0.02
CA ASN A 21 -20.32 31.59 -0.66
C ASN A 21 -19.30 30.69 0.06
N ILE A 22 -19.21 30.74 1.40
CA ILE A 22 -18.26 29.91 2.16
C ILE A 22 -18.60 28.42 2.01
N THR A 23 -19.88 28.06 2.04
CA THR A 23 -20.33 26.67 1.85
C THR A 23 -20.01 26.17 0.45
N GLU A 24 -20.24 26.99 -0.58
CA GLU A 24 -19.95 26.61 -1.97
C GLU A 24 -18.45 26.55 -2.25
N THR A 25 -17.65 27.48 -1.71
CA THR A 25 -16.18 27.42 -1.75
C THR A 25 -15.67 26.15 -1.06
N ARG A 26 -16.20 25.79 0.11
CA ARG A 26 -15.82 24.54 0.80
C ARG A 26 -16.16 23.29 0.00
N LYS A 27 -17.31 23.26 -0.68
CA LYS A 27 -17.65 22.15 -1.60
C LYS A 27 -16.65 22.04 -2.74
N GLN A 28 -16.21 23.16 -3.32
CA GLN A 28 -15.21 23.15 -4.39
C GLN A 28 -13.84 22.66 -3.89
N GLU A 29 -13.40 23.13 -2.72
CA GLU A 29 -12.17 22.63 -2.08
C GLU A 29 -12.23 21.12 -1.83
N LEU A 30 -13.34 20.62 -1.27
CA LEU A 30 -13.55 19.19 -1.04
C LEU A 30 -13.51 18.40 -2.35
N ASN A 31 -14.13 18.89 -3.42
CA ASN A 31 -14.11 18.24 -4.73
C ASN A 31 -12.68 18.14 -5.31
N ILE A 32 -11.87 19.20 -5.16
CA ILE A 32 -10.47 19.20 -5.58
C ILE A 32 -9.67 18.20 -4.75
N GLU A 33 -9.84 18.21 -3.43
CA GLU A 33 -9.14 17.29 -2.53
C GLU A 33 -9.50 15.82 -2.81
N ILE A 34 -10.79 15.52 -2.96
CA ILE A 34 -11.30 14.18 -3.30
C ILE A 34 -10.71 13.72 -4.64
N SER A 35 -10.72 14.58 -5.66
CA SER A 35 -10.18 14.25 -7.00
C SER A 35 -8.67 13.97 -6.97
N SER A 36 -7.92 14.79 -6.22
CA SER A 36 -6.48 14.58 -6.02
C SER A 36 -6.19 13.26 -5.30
N ARG A 37 -6.94 12.95 -4.24
CA ARG A 37 -6.81 11.69 -3.51
C ARG A 37 -7.20 10.48 -4.36
N TRP A 38 -8.22 10.58 -5.20
CA TRP A 38 -8.57 9.53 -6.15
C TRP A 38 -7.46 9.26 -7.16
N LEU A 39 -6.80 10.29 -7.66
CA LEU A 39 -5.64 10.12 -8.54
C LEU A 39 -4.51 9.36 -7.83
N ASN A 40 -4.20 9.75 -6.58
CA ASN A 40 -3.18 9.06 -5.78
C ASN A 40 -3.54 7.60 -5.52
N LEU A 41 -4.81 7.32 -5.17
CA LEU A 41 -5.31 5.94 -5.01
C LEU A 41 -5.18 5.16 -6.31
N SER A 42 -5.51 5.74 -7.46
CA SER A 42 -5.33 5.08 -8.76
C SER A 42 -3.87 4.72 -9.00
N THR A 43 -2.95 5.65 -8.79
CA THR A 43 -1.51 5.40 -8.95
C THR A 43 -1.00 4.33 -7.98
N MET A 44 -1.46 4.33 -6.72
CA MET A 44 -1.14 3.27 -5.76
C MET A 44 -1.71 1.92 -6.18
N GLY A 45 -2.92 1.88 -6.73
CA GLY A 45 -3.53 0.67 -7.27
C GLY A 45 -2.71 0.06 -8.41
N ASP A 46 -2.21 0.89 -9.32
CA ASP A 46 -1.30 0.44 -10.38
C ASP A 46 0.01 -0.12 -9.83
N GLU A 47 0.55 0.50 -8.77
CA GLU A 47 1.78 0.04 -8.13
C GLU A 47 1.59 -1.28 -7.38
N ILE A 48 0.46 -1.44 -6.68
CA ILE A 48 0.04 -2.72 -6.07
C ILE A 48 0.00 -3.81 -7.14
N ALA A 49 -0.67 -3.56 -8.27
CA ALA A 49 -0.79 -4.54 -9.35
C ALA A 49 0.57 -4.91 -9.98
N LYS A 50 1.52 -3.97 -10.09
CA LYS A 50 2.89 -4.27 -10.53
C LYS A 50 3.62 -5.13 -9.50
N GLN A 51 3.48 -4.80 -8.22
CA GLN A 51 4.14 -5.51 -7.14
C GLN A 51 3.62 -6.95 -7.01
N GLU A 52 2.32 -7.18 -7.19
CA GLU A 52 1.72 -8.52 -7.25
C GLU A 52 2.35 -9.36 -8.37
N LYS A 53 2.53 -8.79 -9.57
CA LYS A 53 3.22 -9.48 -10.69
C LYS A 53 4.67 -9.84 -10.36
N ILE A 54 5.37 -9.00 -9.59
CA ILE A 54 6.72 -9.29 -9.13
C ILE A 54 6.71 -10.48 -8.17
N VAL A 55 5.77 -10.52 -7.21
CA VAL A 55 5.59 -11.64 -6.29
C VAL A 55 5.30 -12.95 -7.03
N ASP A 56 4.38 -12.92 -8.00
CA ASP A 56 4.03 -14.08 -8.82
C ASP A 56 5.22 -14.61 -9.62
N SER A 57 6.00 -13.70 -10.21
CA SER A 57 7.22 -14.05 -10.95
C SER A 57 8.25 -14.73 -10.05
N ILE A 58 8.49 -14.20 -8.85
CA ILE A 58 9.41 -14.81 -7.87
C ILE A 58 8.91 -16.20 -7.44
N LEU A 59 7.60 -16.37 -7.24
CA LEU A 59 7.00 -17.67 -6.91
C LEU A 59 7.19 -18.69 -8.04
N ALA A 60 6.98 -18.28 -9.29
CA ALA A 60 7.21 -19.15 -10.45
C ALA A 60 8.67 -19.61 -10.53
N ASP A 61 9.63 -18.70 -10.35
CA ASP A 61 11.05 -19.01 -10.31
C ASP A 61 11.40 -20.00 -9.19
N ALA A 62 10.87 -19.76 -7.98
CA ALA A 62 11.09 -20.64 -6.83
C ALA A 62 10.54 -22.04 -7.08
N ILE A 63 9.33 -22.16 -7.67
CA ILE A 63 8.73 -23.45 -8.02
C ILE A 63 9.60 -24.21 -9.03
N ILE A 64 10.12 -23.53 -10.05
CA ILE A 64 10.99 -24.14 -11.06
C ILE A 64 12.27 -24.67 -10.43
N ILE A 65 12.93 -23.86 -9.60
CA ILE A 65 14.17 -24.23 -8.90
C ILE A 65 13.91 -25.41 -7.97
N GLY A 66 12.86 -25.31 -7.15
CA GLY A 66 12.49 -26.32 -6.16
C GLY A 66 12.13 -27.66 -6.79
N LYS A 67 11.30 -27.67 -7.84
CA LYS A 67 10.93 -28.90 -8.54
C LYS A 67 12.14 -29.59 -9.18
N LYS A 68 12.98 -28.84 -9.89
CA LYS A 68 14.15 -29.38 -10.59
C LYS A 68 15.16 -30.00 -9.63
N TYR A 69 15.35 -29.40 -8.45
CA TYR A 69 16.28 -29.92 -7.46
C TYR A 69 15.69 -31.05 -6.62
N ALA A 70 14.45 -30.90 -6.15
CA ALA A 70 13.79 -31.93 -5.35
C ALA A 70 13.59 -33.25 -6.11
N SER A 71 13.45 -33.22 -7.44
CA SER A 71 13.33 -34.46 -8.24
C SER A 71 14.58 -35.33 -8.24
N SER A 72 15.76 -34.76 -7.98
CA SER A 72 17.03 -35.52 -7.90
C SER A 72 17.36 -36.01 -6.49
N LEU A 73 16.54 -35.67 -5.50
CA LEU A 73 16.78 -36.01 -4.09
C LEU A 73 15.96 -37.23 -3.67
N SER A 74 16.52 -38.03 -2.75
CA SER A 74 15.76 -39.05 -2.04
C SER A 74 14.68 -38.42 -1.16
N GLU A 75 13.72 -39.24 -0.69
CA GLU A 75 12.64 -38.75 0.17
C GLU A 75 13.15 -38.11 1.47
N LYS A 76 14.18 -38.71 2.09
CA LYS A 76 14.81 -38.18 3.30
C LYS A 76 15.47 -36.82 3.04
N GLU A 77 16.21 -36.69 1.94
CA GLU A 77 16.88 -35.44 1.55
C GLU A 77 15.88 -34.35 1.17
N ARG A 78 14.77 -34.70 0.48
CA ARG A 78 13.69 -33.75 0.18
C ARG A 78 13.08 -33.19 1.47
N LYS A 79 12.87 -34.04 2.47
CA LYS A 79 12.32 -33.60 3.76
C LYS A 79 13.26 -32.63 4.46
N GLN A 80 14.55 -32.97 4.54
CA GLN A 80 15.57 -32.10 5.13
C GLN A 80 15.70 -30.76 4.37
N TYR A 81 15.66 -30.82 3.03
CA TYR A 81 15.67 -29.63 2.18
C TYR A 81 14.46 -28.72 2.46
N ALA A 82 13.25 -29.28 2.55
CA ALA A 82 12.05 -28.51 2.86
C ALA A 82 12.10 -27.88 4.27
N GLU A 83 12.55 -28.63 5.28
CA GLU A 83 12.71 -28.13 6.65
C GLU A 83 13.71 -26.97 6.72
N GLU A 84 14.84 -27.07 6.01
CA GLU A 84 15.84 -25.98 5.95
C GLU A 84 15.25 -24.72 5.30
N LEU A 85 14.50 -24.86 4.20
CA LEU A 85 13.87 -23.71 3.54
C LEU A 85 12.78 -23.07 4.39
N ILE A 86 12.00 -23.86 5.14
CA ILE A 86 10.97 -23.34 6.05
C ILE A 86 11.63 -22.53 7.17
N ALA A 87 12.65 -23.10 7.82
CA ALA A 87 13.40 -22.42 8.87
C ALA A 87 14.04 -21.12 8.36
N PHE A 88 14.63 -21.18 7.16
CA PHE A 88 15.21 -20.01 6.51
C PHE A 88 14.16 -18.93 6.18
N GLY A 89 12.98 -19.32 5.73
CA GLY A 89 11.87 -18.41 5.46
C GLY A 89 11.35 -17.70 6.71
N GLN A 90 11.31 -18.40 7.86
CA GLN A 90 10.97 -17.80 9.14
C GLN A 90 12.01 -16.77 9.57
N GLN A 91 13.29 -17.12 9.52
CA GLN A 91 14.39 -16.20 9.83
C GLN A 91 14.40 -14.97 8.93
N SER A 92 14.14 -15.15 7.63
CA SER A 92 14.05 -14.04 6.68
C SER A 92 12.90 -13.10 7.02
N LYS A 93 11.74 -13.65 7.43
CA LYS A 93 10.59 -12.85 7.86
C LYS A 93 10.89 -12.09 9.14
N GLU A 94 11.44 -12.75 10.15
CA GLU A 94 11.82 -12.11 11.43
C GLU A 94 12.80 -10.95 11.21
N ALA A 95 13.79 -11.14 10.32
CA ALA A 95 14.75 -10.10 9.97
C ALA A 95 14.10 -8.91 9.25
N PHE A 96 13.12 -9.17 8.37
CA PHE A 96 12.36 -8.12 7.71
C PHE A 96 11.51 -7.35 8.73
N ASP A 97 10.77 -8.07 9.59
CA ASP A 97 9.89 -7.50 10.61
C ASP A 97 10.69 -6.67 11.65
N SER A 98 11.93 -7.08 11.95
CA SER A 98 12.83 -6.35 12.84
C SER A 98 13.62 -5.22 12.17
N SER A 99 13.41 -4.97 10.88
CA SER A 99 14.21 -4.04 10.06
C SER A 99 15.73 -4.31 10.10
N ASP A 100 16.13 -5.56 10.38
CA ASP A 100 17.54 -5.97 10.36
C ASP A 100 17.96 -6.33 8.94
N CYS A 101 18.10 -5.29 8.11
CA CYS A 101 18.57 -5.40 6.74
C CYS A 101 19.98 -6.00 6.65
N ASN A 102 20.80 -5.89 7.70
CA ASN A 102 22.15 -6.44 7.70
C ASN A 102 22.11 -7.97 7.70
N LEU A 103 21.19 -8.58 8.45
CA LEU A 103 21.01 -10.03 8.44
C LEU A 103 20.59 -10.53 7.04
N LEU A 104 19.63 -9.85 6.39
CA LEU A 104 19.18 -10.18 5.04
C LEU A 104 20.29 -10.00 3.99
N PHE A 105 21.05 -8.90 4.06
CA PHE A 105 22.17 -8.64 3.15
C PHE A 105 23.34 -9.60 3.36
N GLN A 106 23.70 -9.93 4.61
CA GLN A 106 24.73 -10.92 4.89
C GLN A 106 24.33 -12.30 4.41
N GLN A 107 23.06 -12.67 4.51
CA GLN A 107 22.54 -13.93 3.96
C GLN A 107 22.59 -13.96 2.42
N ILE A 108 22.37 -12.82 1.74
CA ILE A 108 22.58 -12.70 0.29
C ILE A 108 24.06 -12.80 -0.07
N LEU A 109 24.96 -12.15 0.68
CA LEU A 109 26.37 -12.00 0.31
C LEU A 109 27.24 -13.22 0.68
N ASN A 110 26.86 -13.99 1.70
CA ASN A 110 27.66 -15.11 2.20
C ASN A 110 27.49 -16.40 1.38
N ASP A 111 26.37 -16.58 0.69
CA ASP A 111 26.22 -17.66 -0.28
C ASP A 111 26.77 -17.16 -1.62
N ASN A 112 27.76 -17.83 -2.22
CA ASN A 112 28.22 -17.54 -3.59
C ASN A 112 27.01 -17.61 -4.57
N VAL A 113 26.38 -16.46 -4.83
CA VAL A 113 24.93 -16.27 -5.08
C VAL A 113 24.33 -17.07 -6.26
N ASN A 114 25.15 -17.71 -7.10
CA ASN A 114 24.67 -18.30 -8.35
C ASN A 114 25.10 -19.75 -8.64
N LYS A 115 25.65 -20.51 -7.68
CA LYS A 115 26.14 -21.87 -7.99
C LYS A 115 25.30 -23.05 -7.48
N SER A 116 24.61 -22.95 -6.33
CA SER A 116 23.83 -24.08 -5.79
C SER A 116 22.31 -23.86 -5.89
N PRO A 117 21.52 -24.92 -6.11
CA PRO A 117 20.06 -24.84 -6.06
C PRO A 117 19.53 -24.34 -4.70
N MET A 118 20.21 -24.64 -3.60
CA MET A 118 19.88 -24.14 -2.28
C MET A 118 20.04 -22.61 -2.19
N ALA A 119 21.19 -22.07 -2.57
CA ALA A 119 21.46 -20.64 -2.53
C ALA A 119 20.44 -19.86 -3.40
N ARG A 120 20.13 -20.38 -4.59
CA ARG A 120 19.12 -19.78 -5.48
C ARG A 120 17.72 -19.77 -4.85
N MET A 121 17.35 -20.81 -4.11
CA MET A 121 16.07 -20.87 -3.42
C MET A 121 16.02 -19.92 -2.21
N LYS A 122 17.08 -19.88 -1.40
CA LYS A 122 17.23 -18.91 -0.31
C LYS A 122 17.11 -17.47 -0.82
N PHE A 123 17.77 -17.16 -1.94
CA PHE A 123 17.64 -15.86 -2.59
C PHE A 123 16.21 -15.55 -3.04
N ALA A 124 15.49 -16.53 -3.62
CA ALA A 124 14.09 -16.37 -3.99
C ALA A 124 13.18 -16.11 -2.75
N ILE A 125 13.45 -16.78 -1.63
CA ILE A 125 12.74 -16.57 -0.35
C ILE A 125 12.96 -15.15 0.17
N ILE A 126 14.19 -14.63 0.16
CA ILE A 126 14.48 -13.25 0.58
C ILE A 126 13.74 -12.25 -0.32
N ARG A 127 13.88 -12.39 -1.64
CA ARG A 127 13.19 -11.51 -2.61
C ARG A 127 11.68 -11.52 -2.41
N ARG A 128 11.09 -12.70 -2.18
CA ARG A 128 9.66 -12.83 -1.90
C ARG A 128 9.29 -12.13 -0.60
N THR A 129 10.08 -12.31 0.46
CA THR A 129 9.81 -11.70 1.78
C THR A 129 9.75 -10.18 1.67
N ILE A 130 10.75 -9.58 1.01
CA ILE A 130 10.77 -8.13 0.74
C ILE A 130 9.58 -7.72 -0.12
N ALA A 131 9.31 -8.45 -1.21
CA ALA A 131 8.26 -8.08 -2.14
C ALA A 131 6.85 -8.13 -1.51
N VAL A 132 6.58 -9.14 -0.69
CA VAL A 132 5.33 -9.26 0.08
C VAL A 132 5.25 -8.18 1.16
N GLY A 133 6.35 -7.87 1.84
CA GLY A 133 6.39 -6.78 2.82
C GLY A 133 6.04 -5.42 2.21
N ILE A 134 6.62 -5.09 1.06
CA ILE A 134 6.28 -3.87 0.31
C ILE A 134 4.79 -3.88 -0.08
N LEU A 135 4.29 -5.01 -0.57
CA LEU A 135 2.89 -5.15 -0.97
C LEU A 135 1.93 -4.91 0.21
N MET A 136 2.24 -5.45 1.39
CA MET A 136 1.45 -5.22 2.60
C MET A 136 1.40 -3.73 2.98
N VAL A 137 2.55 -3.04 2.98
CA VAL A 137 2.61 -1.60 3.28
C VAL A 137 1.81 -0.79 2.27
N LEU A 138 1.91 -1.10 0.97
CA LEU A 138 1.13 -0.44 -0.08
C LEU A 138 -0.38 -0.65 0.11
N GLN A 139 -0.81 -1.88 0.42
CA GLN A 139 -2.22 -2.21 0.65
C GLN A 139 -2.79 -1.53 1.90
N GLU A 140 -2.00 -1.47 2.98
CA GLU A 140 -2.39 -0.76 4.21
C GLU A 140 -2.52 0.74 3.95
N THR A 141 -1.53 1.35 3.31
CA THR A 141 -1.56 2.78 2.95
C THR A 141 -2.73 3.10 2.02
N PHE A 142 -2.98 2.25 1.02
CA PHE A 142 -4.14 2.39 0.13
C PHE A 142 -5.45 2.37 0.91
N LYS A 143 -5.60 1.45 1.87
CA LYS A 143 -6.79 1.34 2.70
C LYS A 143 -6.99 2.58 3.58
N GLU A 144 -5.92 3.12 4.14
CA GLU A 144 -5.97 4.36 4.93
C GLU A 144 -6.43 5.54 4.07
N TYR A 145 -5.82 5.74 2.91
CA TYR A 145 -6.18 6.83 1.99
C TYR A 145 -7.58 6.67 1.40
N LEU A 146 -8.04 5.44 1.17
CA LEU A 146 -9.42 5.16 0.76
C LEU A 146 -10.40 5.59 1.86
N ASN A 147 -10.13 5.22 3.11
CA ASN A 147 -10.98 5.60 4.23
C ASN A 147 -11.03 7.11 4.44
N GLU A 148 -9.92 7.83 4.29
CA GLU A 148 -9.89 9.29 4.35
C GLU A 148 -10.70 9.93 3.22
N THR A 149 -10.53 9.44 1.99
CA THR A 149 -11.30 9.90 0.82
C THR A 149 -12.80 9.70 1.03
N LEU A 150 -13.22 8.55 1.58
CA LEU A 150 -14.62 8.27 1.89
C LEU A 150 -15.19 9.20 2.96
N LYS A 151 -14.39 9.62 3.96
CA LYS A 151 -14.81 10.62 4.96
C LYS A 151 -15.07 11.98 4.30
N LEU A 152 -14.17 12.44 3.43
CA LEU A 152 -14.33 13.70 2.69
C LEU A 152 -15.57 13.68 1.78
N MET A 153 -15.81 12.55 1.09
CA MET A 153 -17.03 12.37 0.31
C MET A 153 -18.29 12.42 1.17
N SER A 154 -18.25 11.87 2.38
CA SER A 154 -19.36 11.96 3.33
C SER A 154 -19.59 13.40 3.81
N GLU A 155 -18.54 14.17 4.08
CA GLU A 155 -18.62 15.60 4.42
C GLU A 155 -19.27 16.39 3.28
N LEU A 156 -18.79 16.21 2.05
CA LEU A 156 -19.38 16.84 0.86
C LEU A 156 -20.87 16.52 0.73
N LYS A 157 -21.26 15.26 0.90
CA LYS A 157 -22.66 14.83 0.86
C LYS A 157 -23.53 15.43 1.96
N GLN A 158 -22.95 15.72 3.13
CA GLN A 158 -23.67 16.43 4.20
C GLN A 158 -23.90 17.89 3.81
N LEU A 159 -22.88 18.57 3.27
CA LEU A 159 -22.99 19.94 2.78
C LEU A 159 -23.99 20.08 1.63
N GLU A 160 -24.10 19.08 0.75
CA GLU A 160 -25.12 19.04 -0.32
C GLU A 160 -26.55 18.88 0.20
N LYS A 161 -26.72 18.20 1.34
CA LYS A 161 -28.03 17.98 1.98
C LYS A 161 -28.50 19.16 2.82
N MET A 162 -27.59 20.04 3.21
CA MET A 162 -27.93 21.34 3.83
C MET A 162 -28.57 22.23 2.75
N LYS A 163 -29.85 21.99 2.46
CA LYS A 163 -30.66 22.88 1.64
C LYS A 163 -30.69 24.26 2.30
N LEU A 164 -30.29 25.29 1.55
CA LEU A 164 -30.70 26.67 1.76
C LEU A 164 -32.19 26.82 1.41
#